data_AF-A0A914REB4-F1
#
_entry.id   AF-A0A914REB4-F1
#
_cell.length_a   1.000
_cell.length_b   1.000
_cell.length_c   1.000
_cell.angle_alpha   90.00
_cell.angle_beta   90.00
_cell.angle_gamma   90.00
#
_symmetry.space_group_name_H-M   'P 1'
#
loop_
_entity.id
_entity.type
_entity.pdbx_description
1 polymer ?
#
loop_
_entity_poly.entity_id
_entity_poly.type
_entity_poly.pdbx_seq_one_letter_code
_entity_poly.pdbx_strand_id
1 'polypeptide(L)'
;MIRRVIRVGSAAASSQLNNALYLNSFTSEQLILQYYVQLADRTENFAAQMSSTNLRLRVGYLPTTNQQITVQIDVMSAFNLPVLDRLTNSSDAYCRVEVLPRFLFPISQFRAQKTAIKKQTLNPIWDEQFQL
;
A
#
# COMPACT_ATOMS: atom_id res chain seq x y z
N MET A 1 -8.43 -30.28 6.27
CA MET A 1 -8.37 -30.16 4.80
C MET A 1 -9.75 -29.78 4.31
N ILE A 2 -9.99 -28.51 3.95
CA ILE A 2 -11.31 -28.08 3.45
C ILE A 2 -11.40 -28.48 1.98
N ARG A 3 -12.19 -29.51 1.67
CA ARG A 3 -12.50 -29.89 0.28
C ARG A 3 -13.80 -29.20 -0.12
N ARG A 4 -13.68 -28.12 -0.90
CA ARG A 4 -14.85 -27.42 -1.46
C ARG A 4 -15.25 -28.13 -2.76
N VAL A 5 -16.42 -28.77 -2.77
CA VAL A 5 -16.97 -29.40 -3.97
C VAL A 5 -17.71 -28.34 -4.78
N ILE A 6 -17.21 -28.06 -5.99
CA ILE A 6 -17.79 -27.07 -6.90
C ILE A 6 -18.54 -27.82 -8.01
N ARG A 7 -19.88 -27.72 -8.05
CA ARG A 7 -20.73 -28.26 -9.13
C ARG A 7 -21.11 -27.12 -10.08
N VAL A 8 -20.89 -27.28 -11.38
CA VAL A 8 -21.10 -26.23 -12.37
C VAL A 8 -21.59 -26.81 -13.71
N GLY A 9 -22.53 -26.13 -14.37
CA GLY A 9 -23.12 -26.52 -15.67
C GLY A 9 -22.89 -25.50 -16.81
N SER A 10 -22.61 -26.04 -18.00
CA SER A 10 -22.50 -25.46 -19.36
C SER A 10 -21.43 -24.37 -19.67
N ALA A 11 -20.76 -24.55 -20.83
CA ALA A 11 -19.76 -23.77 -21.55
C ALA A 11 -19.20 -22.44 -20.97
N ALA A 12 -20.01 -21.41 -20.71
CA ALA A 12 -19.54 -20.14 -20.11
C ALA A 12 -18.95 -20.32 -18.70
N ALA A 13 -19.36 -21.41 -18.06
CA ALA A 13 -18.92 -21.79 -16.75
C ALA A 13 -17.52 -22.44 -16.76
N SER A 14 -16.97 -22.81 -17.92
CA SER A 14 -15.63 -23.41 -18.03
C SER A 14 -14.50 -22.41 -17.75
N SER A 15 -14.59 -21.16 -18.23
CA SER A 15 -13.58 -20.13 -17.98
C SER A 15 -13.61 -19.63 -16.54
N GLN A 16 -14.80 -19.42 -15.99
CA GLN A 16 -15.00 -19.09 -14.58
C GLN A 16 -14.50 -20.22 -13.66
N LEU A 17 -14.76 -21.48 -14.02
CA LEU A 17 -14.26 -22.64 -13.29
C LEU A 17 -12.74 -22.75 -13.38
N ASN A 18 -12.14 -22.57 -14.55
CA ASN A 18 -10.68 -22.61 -14.71
C ASN A 18 -10.00 -21.50 -13.92
N ASN A 19 -10.57 -20.28 -13.92
CA ASN A 19 -10.09 -19.19 -13.07
C ASN A 19 -10.24 -19.54 -11.58
N ALA A 20 -11.37 -20.13 -11.17
CA ALA A 20 -11.57 -20.55 -9.80
C ALA A 20 -10.58 -21.65 -9.38
N LEU A 21 -10.40 -22.70 -10.19
CA LEU A 21 -9.43 -23.76 -9.92
C LEU A 21 -8.00 -23.24 -9.89
N TYR A 22 -7.64 -22.34 -10.81
CA TYR A 22 -6.35 -21.67 -10.83
C TYR A 22 -6.13 -20.91 -9.52
N LEU A 23 -7.04 -20.00 -9.12
CA LEU A 23 -6.90 -19.24 -7.86
C LEU A 23 -6.87 -20.15 -6.62
N ASN A 24 -7.67 -21.22 -6.59
CA ASN A 24 -7.69 -22.15 -5.47
C ASN A 24 -6.48 -23.11 -5.45
N SER A 25 -5.66 -23.13 -6.50
CA SER A 25 -4.41 -23.89 -6.54
C SER A 25 -3.24 -23.18 -5.84
N PHE A 26 -3.35 -21.87 -5.60
CA PHE A 26 -2.34 -21.07 -4.92
C PHE A 26 -2.50 -21.10 -3.40
N THR A 27 -1.39 -20.95 -2.69
CA THR A 27 -1.42 -20.68 -1.25
C THR A 27 -1.94 -19.27 -0.99
N SER A 28 -2.42 -19.02 0.24
CA SER A 28 -2.84 -17.67 0.64
C SER A 28 -1.73 -16.64 0.49
N GLU A 29 -0.47 -17.01 0.79
CA GLU A 29 0.69 -16.13 0.63
C GLU A 29 0.94 -15.76 -0.82
N GLN A 30 0.86 -16.73 -1.75
CA GLN A 30 1.02 -16.48 -3.18
C GLN A 30 -0.07 -15.55 -3.73
N LEU A 31 -1.33 -15.75 -3.30
CA LEU A 31 -2.44 -14.87 -3.67
C LEU A 31 -2.24 -13.44 -3.14
N ILE A 32 -1.72 -13.30 -1.92
CA ILE A 32 -1.42 -11.98 -1.33
C ILE A 32 -0.30 -11.30 -2.14
N LEU A 33 0.77 -12.01 -2.48
CA LEU A 33 1.85 -11.46 -3.30
C LEU A 33 1.36 -11.03 -4.69
N GLN A 34 0.56 -11.88 -5.34
CA GLN A 34 -0.05 -11.55 -6.63
C GLN A 34 -0.92 -10.29 -6.55
N TYR A 35 -1.68 -10.12 -5.45
CA TYR A 35 -2.46 -8.91 -5.22
C TYR A 35 -1.57 -7.66 -5.11
N TYR A 36 -0.47 -7.72 -4.36
CA TYR A 36 0.44 -6.57 -4.22
C TYR A 36 1.15 -6.22 -5.52
N VAL A 37 1.51 -7.21 -6.35
CA VAL A 37 2.05 -6.98 -7.70
C VAL A 37 1.01 -6.23 -8.55
N GLN A 38 -0.23 -6.71 -8.61
CA GLN A 38 -1.29 -6.03 -9.35
C GLN A 38 -1.59 -4.63 -8.83
N LEU A 39 -1.48 -4.42 -7.51
CA LEU A 39 -1.67 -3.10 -6.90
C LEU A 39 -0.55 -2.13 -7.30
N ALA A 40 0.71 -2.59 -7.34
CA ALA A 40 1.83 -1.79 -7.82
C ALA A 40 1.60 -1.34 -9.27
N ASP A 41 1.25 -2.28 -10.17
CA ASP A 41 0.97 -1.99 -11.57
C ASP A 41 -0.16 -0.95 -11.74
N ARG A 42 -1.23 -1.05 -10.94
CA ARG A 42 -2.34 -0.08 -10.96
C ARG A 42 -1.92 1.30 -10.47
N THR A 43 -0.98 1.36 -9.53
CA THR A 43 -0.52 2.61 -8.93
C THR A 43 0.43 3.35 -9.87
N GLU A 44 1.32 2.63 -10.57
CA GLU A 44 2.20 3.21 -11.60
C GLU A 44 1.42 3.80 -12.77
N ASN A 45 0.32 3.15 -13.15
CA ASN A 45 -0.54 3.58 -14.26
C ASN A 45 -1.69 4.52 -13.84
N PHE A 46 -1.68 5.01 -12.59
CA PHE A 46 -2.74 5.90 -12.11
C PHE A 46 -2.53 7.33 -12.63
N ALA A 47 -3.36 7.75 -13.59
CA ALA A 47 -3.41 9.13 -14.03
C ALA A 47 -4.04 10.01 -12.94
N ALA A 48 -3.21 10.70 -12.16
CA ALA A 48 -3.67 11.67 -11.18
C ALA A 48 -4.49 12.77 -11.87
N GLN A 49 -5.77 12.92 -11.50
CA GLN A 49 -6.57 14.06 -11.94
C GLN A 49 -6.04 15.35 -11.32
N MET A 50 -6.18 16.49 -12.01
CA MET A 50 -5.65 17.79 -11.56
C MET A 50 -6.15 18.26 -10.18
N SER A 51 -7.27 17.72 -9.68
CA SER A 51 -7.83 18.03 -8.35
C SER A 51 -7.51 16.99 -7.27
N SER A 52 -6.70 15.97 -7.60
CA SER A 52 -6.36 14.90 -6.66
C SER A 52 -5.36 15.37 -5.59
N THR A 53 -5.52 14.84 -4.39
CA THR A 53 -4.54 14.99 -3.31
C THR A 53 -3.18 14.45 -3.76
N ASN A 54 -2.12 15.22 -3.57
CA ASN A 54 -0.76 14.81 -3.93
C ASN A 54 0.08 14.60 -2.67
N LEU A 55 0.85 13.51 -2.62
CA LEU A 55 1.86 13.25 -1.60
C LEU A 55 3.23 13.19 -2.28
N ARG A 56 4.16 14.03 -1.83
CA ARG A 56 5.56 14.03 -2.26
C ARG A 56 6.39 13.25 -1.26
N LEU A 57 7.00 12.18 -1.76
CA LEU A 57 7.90 11.33 -1.00
C LEU A 57 9.10 10.93 -1.86
N ARG A 58 10.21 10.60 -1.23
CA ARG A 58 11.37 9.96 -1.88
C ARG A 58 11.61 8.62 -1.23
N VAL A 59 11.90 7.62 -2.05
CA VAL A 59 12.28 6.29 -1.58
C VAL A 59 13.62 5.95 -2.21
N GLY A 60 14.56 5.50 -1.38
CA GLY A 60 15.84 4.96 -1.80
C GLY A 60 16.16 3.70 -1.02
N TYR A 61 17.15 2.95 -1.48
CA TYR A 61 17.68 1.83 -0.72
C TYR A 61 19.20 1.87 -0.74
N LEU A 62 19.80 1.42 0.36
CA LEU A 62 21.23 1.26 0.51
C LEU A 62 21.53 -0.22 0.79
N PRO A 63 22.38 -0.88 -0.01
CA PRO A 63 22.83 -2.23 0.31
C PRO A 63 23.75 -2.16 1.54
N THR A 64 23.49 -3.02 2.52
CA THR A 64 24.32 -3.17 3.72
C THR A 64 25.04 -4.51 3.71
N THR A 65 25.83 -4.79 4.75
CA THR A 65 26.50 -6.09 4.90
C THR A 65 25.47 -7.22 5.08
N ASN A 66 25.88 -8.46 4.81
CA ASN A 66 25.07 -9.67 5.02
C ASN A 66 23.75 -9.73 4.22
N GLN A 67 23.73 -9.25 2.97
CA GLN A 67 22.55 -9.30 2.08
C GLN A 67 21.32 -8.55 2.64
N GLN A 68 21.55 -7.62 3.55
CA GLN A 68 20.52 -6.73 4.06
C GLN A 68 20.46 -5.46 3.19
N ILE A 69 19.28 -4.85 3.15
CA ILE A 69 19.06 -3.55 2.55
C ILE A 69 18.43 -2.65 3.60
N THR A 70 18.81 -1.38 3.61
CA THR A 70 18.12 -0.35 4.37
C THR A 70 17.30 0.48 3.40
N VAL A 71 16.00 0.58 3.65
CA VAL A 71 15.12 1.42 2.84
C VAL A 71 15.01 2.78 3.52
N GLN A 72 15.39 3.83 2.79
CA GLN A 72 15.22 5.20 3.23
C GLN A 72 13.96 5.80 2.60
N ILE A 73 13.12 6.40 3.42
CA ILE A 73 11.89 7.06 2.99
C ILE A 73 11.86 8.48 3.52
N ASP A 74 11.92 9.46 2.63
CA ASP A 74 11.76 10.88 2.98
C ASP A 74 10.32 11.29 2.67
N VAL A 75 9.53 11.58 3.72
CA VAL A 75 8.18 12.10 3.59
C VAL A 75 8.24 13.63 3.62
N MET A 76 8.09 14.24 2.45
CA MET A 76 8.34 15.67 2.28
C MET A 76 7.10 16.51 2.59
N SER A 77 6.07 16.40 1.75
CA SER A 77 4.89 17.26 1.84
C SER A 77 3.67 16.62 1.18
N ALA A 78 2.48 17.11 1.52
CA ALA A 78 1.27 16.83 0.76
C ALA A 78 0.59 18.13 0.33
N PHE A 79 -0.24 18.05 -0.71
CA PHE A 79 -0.99 19.17 -1.25
C PHE A 79 -2.43 18.76 -1.54
N ASN A 80 -3.35 19.72 -1.38
CA ASN A 80 -4.78 19.53 -1.63
C ASN A 80 -5.37 18.34 -0.84
N LEU A 81 -5.04 18.22 0.45
CA LEU A 81 -5.71 17.27 1.32
C LEU A 81 -7.21 17.58 1.39
N PRO A 82 -8.08 16.57 1.57
CA PRO A 82 -9.50 16.82 1.81
C PRO A 82 -9.71 17.54 3.14
N VAL A 83 -10.74 18.40 3.18
CA VAL A 83 -11.21 19.03 4.42
C VAL A 83 -11.94 18.00 5.25
N LEU A 84 -11.38 17.65 6.41
CA LEU A 84 -11.99 16.72 7.36
C LEU A 84 -12.63 17.45 8.55
N ASP A 85 -12.12 18.62 8.92
CA ASP A 85 -12.73 19.52 9.88
C ASP A 85 -13.48 20.66 9.16
N ARG A 86 -14.81 20.61 9.23
CA ARG A 86 -15.69 21.62 8.62
C ARG A 86 -15.73 22.93 9.38
N LEU A 87 -15.39 22.94 10.67
CA LEU A 87 -15.40 24.16 11.48
C LEU A 87 -14.21 25.06 11.12
N THR A 88 -13.04 24.45 10.96
CA THR A 88 -11.79 25.15 10.62
C THR A 88 -11.49 25.15 9.12
N ASN A 89 -12.31 24.45 8.33
CA ASN A 89 -12.11 24.20 6.90
C ASN A 89 -10.72 23.63 6.58
N SER A 90 -10.23 22.72 7.42
CA SER A 90 -8.87 22.18 7.35
C SER A 90 -8.78 20.74 7.85
N SER A 91 -7.55 20.22 8.02
CA SER A 91 -7.28 18.85 8.49
C SER A 91 -6.02 18.82 9.36
N ASP A 92 -5.97 17.88 10.31
CA ASP A 92 -4.77 17.58 11.11
C ASP A 92 -3.99 16.44 10.45
N ALA A 93 -2.99 16.79 9.65
CA ALA A 93 -2.35 15.87 8.72
C ALA A 93 -1.13 15.15 9.31
N TYR A 94 -1.06 13.84 9.08
CA TYR A 94 0.12 13.01 9.30
C TYR A 94 0.20 11.91 8.24
N CYS A 95 1.40 11.39 8.00
CA CYS A 95 1.64 10.25 7.13
C CYS A 95 2.02 9.04 7.99
N ARG A 96 1.52 7.85 7.65
CA ARG A 96 1.90 6.57 8.25
C ARG A 96 2.53 5.70 7.18
N VAL A 97 3.71 5.18 7.48
CA VAL A 97 4.51 4.35 6.58
C VAL A 97 4.57 2.93 7.14
N GLU A 98 4.20 1.95 6.32
CA GLU A 98 4.25 0.53 6.65
C GLU A 98 4.86 -0.27 5.49
N VAL A 99 5.66 -1.28 5.82
CA VAL A 99 6.13 -2.25 4.83
C VAL A 99 5.16 -3.43 4.79
N LEU A 100 4.79 -3.85 3.59
CA LEU A 100 3.82 -4.90 3.33
C LEU A 100 4.42 -5.91 2.34
N PRO A 101 3.99 -7.18 2.36
CA PRO A 101 2.91 -7.75 3.17
C PRO A 101 3.34 -8.12 4.60
N ARG A 102 2.40 -8.11 5.56
CA ARG A 102 2.69 -8.35 6.99
C ARG A 102 3.25 -9.74 7.32
N PHE A 103 3.06 -10.74 6.46
CA PHE A 103 3.63 -12.07 6.68
C PHE A 103 5.12 -12.14 6.33
N LEU A 104 5.61 -11.27 5.43
CA LEU A 104 7.05 -11.08 5.16
C LEU A 104 7.65 -9.99 6.05
N PHE A 105 6.86 -8.97 6.40
CA PHE A 105 7.28 -7.84 7.21
C PHE A 105 6.39 -7.72 8.45
N PRO A 106 6.59 -8.58 9.47
CA PRO A 106 5.80 -8.54 10.69
C PRO A 106 5.96 -7.21 11.43
N ILE A 107 4.87 -6.68 11.99
CA ILE A 107 4.88 -5.38 12.68
C ILE A 107 5.76 -5.37 13.95
N SER A 108 6.08 -6.54 14.50
CA SER A 108 7.00 -6.70 15.62
C SER A 108 8.43 -6.32 15.24
N GLN A 109 8.82 -6.56 13.99
CA GLN A 109 10.15 -6.28 13.44
C GLN A 109 10.15 -4.98 12.63
N PHE A 110 9.15 -4.79 11.76
CA PHE A 110 8.99 -3.63 10.88
C PHE A 110 7.85 -2.76 11.40
N ARG A 111 8.12 -1.98 12.44
CA ARG A 111 7.11 -1.13 13.07
C ARG A 111 6.66 -0.03 12.11
N ALA A 112 5.36 0.25 12.12
CA ALA A 112 4.81 1.39 11.40
C ALA A 112 5.41 2.68 11.94
N GLN A 113 5.92 3.52 11.05
CA GLN A 113 6.44 4.85 11.37
C GLN A 113 5.41 5.90 11.00
N LYS A 114 5.41 7.03 11.71
CA LYS A 114 4.48 8.13 11.44
C LYS A 114 5.18 9.46 11.55
N THR A 115 4.74 10.41 10.75
CA THR A 115 5.21 11.79 10.85
C THR A 115 4.59 12.51 12.04
N ALA A 116 5.14 13.66 12.39
CA ALA A 116 4.49 14.61 13.29
C ALA A 116 3.17 15.10 12.69
N ILE A 117 2.19 15.34 13.57
CA ILE A 117 0.88 15.86 13.17
C ILE A 117 1.03 17.36 12.88
N LYS A 118 0.67 17.78 11.68
CA LYS A 118 0.56 19.19 11.27
C LYS A 118 -0.89 19.61 11.36
N LYS A 119 -1.21 20.49 12.31
CA LYS A 119 -2.59 20.88 12.58
C LYS A 119 -3.12 21.86 11.55
N GLN A 120 -4.44 21.79 11.34
CA GLN A 120 -5.21 22.79 10.58
C GLN A 120 -4.59 23.17 9.22
N THR A 121 -4.10 22.21 8.46
CA THR A 121 -3.47 22.46 7.14
C THR A 121 -3.91 21.43 6.11
N LEU A 122 -4.15 21.89 4.89
CA LEU A 122 -4.38 21.04 3.72
C LEU A 122 -3.11 20.82 2.88
N ASN A 123 -2.01 21.49 3.27
CA ASN A 123 -0.73 21.46 2.57
C ASN A 123 0.42 21.28 3.59
N PRO A 124 0.48 20.14 4.31
CA PRO A 124 1.50 19.91 5.31
C PRO A 124 2.88 19.75 4.69
N ILE A 125 3.89 20.27 5.39
CA ILE A 125 5.31 19.99 5.16
C ILE A 125 5.83 19.26 6.39
N TRP A 126 6.29 18.03 6.20
CA TRP A 126 6.88 17.20 7.24
C TRP A 126 8.40 17.24 7.16
N ASP A 127 8.96 17.00 5.98
CA ASP A 127 10.41 16.81 5.75
C ASP A 127 11.03 15.83 6.76
N GLU A 128 10.34 14.73 6.99
CA GLU A 128 10.73 13.69 7.95
C GLU A 128 11.29 12.47 7.21
N GLN A 129 12.37 11.91 7.73
CA GLN A 129 13.05 10.76 7.16
C GLN A 129 12.85 9.52 8.05
N PHE A 130 12.55 8.39 7.42
CA PHE A 130 12.43 7.09 8.05
C PHE A 130 13.42 6.10 7.44
N GLN A 131 13.93 5.19 8.28
CA GLN A 131 14.74 4.05 7.86
C GLN A 131 14.03 2.76 8.29
N LEU A 132 13.95 1.81 7.36
CA LEU A 132 13.28 0.52 7.52
C LEU A 132 14.22 -0.61 7.12
#